data_AF-A0A1Y4G9A5-F1
#
_entry.id   AF-A0A1Y4G9A5-F1
#
_cell.length_a   1.000
_cell.length_b   1.000
_cell.length_c   1.000
_cell.angle_alpha   90.00
_cell.angle_beta   90.00
_cell.angle_gamma   90.00
#
_symmetry.space_group_name_H-M   'P 1'
#
loop_
_entity.id
_entity.type
_entity.pdbx_description
1 polymer ?
#
loop_
_entity_poly.entity_id
_entity_poly.type
_entity_poly.pdbx_seq_one_letter_code
_entity_poly.pdbx_strand_id
1 'polypeptide(L)'
;MGLDIYAGTLTRYYSHDWKTAVQQWAEKNGFKCEMVRPGGGAEDEEVMSKDEIRGAVEAWRDGLLGALERGGAPCEPWSEDDEKPYFTDKPDWDAYNALMLFEACTLLHRPLPEAFPRRAAYRDVIALNDEEEEKLRGLEIAGGVEWWLPIEEPFSFTGWLPTEDEKTISTAGALLSELEQLNEATWNADEEEILRWKDTEGAPAEVVISDDGKLVSTGEEIPDTYDPAAAESLAKFAFSIFYQAAKFSLKNRVPVLLDY
;
A
#
# COMPACT_ATOMS: atom_id res chain seq x y z
N MET A 1 -15.44 -1.97 1.39
CA MET A 1 -14.33 -2.13 0.44
C MET A 1 -13.06 -2.01 1.26
N GLY A 2 -12.22 -3.03 1.26
CA GLY A 2 -10.98 -3.01 2.02
C GLY A 2 -9.87 -2.34 1.20
N LEU A 3 -8.73 -2.09 1.83
CA LEU A 3 -7.54 -1.55 1.14
C LEU A 3 -6.48 -2.64 1.12
N ASP A 4 -6.05 -3.02 -0.07
CA ASP A 4 -4.97 -3.98 -0.30
C ASP A 4 -3.76 -3.25 -0.93
N ILE A 5 -2.55 -3.77 -0.71
CA ILE A 5 -1.33 -3.31 -1.37
C ILE A 5 -0.85 -4.40 -2.33
N TYR A 6 -0.43 -4.00 -3.52
CA TYR A 6 0.14 -4.90 -4.52
C TYR A 6 1.53 -4.39 -4.93
N ALA A 7 2.52 -5.30 -4.95
CA ALA A 7 3.81 -5.05 -5.57
C ALA A 7 4.15 -6.17 -6.57
N GLY A 8 4.18 -5.86 -7.86
CA GLY A 8 4.33 -6.84 -8.94
C GLY A 8 4.21 -6.18 -10.31
N THR A 9 4.37 -6.95 -11.39
CA THR A 9 4.24 -6.38 -12.75
C THR A 9 2.82 -5.89 -13.00
N LEU A 10 2.67 -4.80 -13.75
CA LEU A 10 1.35 -4.25 -14.07
C LEU A 10 0.62 -5.17 -15.06
N THR A 11 1.36 -5.85 -15.93
CA THR A 11 0.81 -6.92 -16.79
C THR A 11 0.09 -7.97 -15.96
N ARG A 12 0.71 -8.45 -14.88
CA ARG A 12 0.08 -9.40 -13.95
C ARG A 12 -1.12 -8.77 -13.24
N TYR A 13 -1.02 -7.52 -12.81
CA TYR A 13 -2.09 -6.80 -12.14
C TYR A 13 -3.37 -6.72 -12.98
N TYR A 14 -3.24 -6.20 -14.21
CA TYR A 14 -4.36 -5.99 -15.15
C TYR A 14 -4.86 -7.29 -15.79
N SER A 15 -4.01 -8.31 -15.94
CA SER A 15 -4.47 -9.65 -16.36
C SER A 15 -5.07 -10.47 -15.20
N HIS A 16 -5.11 -9.90 -13.99
CA HIS A 16 -5.63 -10.53 -12.79
C HIS A 16 -4.96 -11.87 -12.43
N ASP A 17 -3.68 -12.03 -12.79
CA ASP A 17 -2.86 -13.21 -12.52
C ASP A 17 -2.12 -13.11 -11.17
N TRP A 18 -2.87 -12.73 -10.14
CA TRP A 18 -2.38 -12.51 -8.78
C TRP A 18 -3.48 -12.78 -7.76
N LYS A 19 -3.08 -12.99 -6.50
CA LYS A 19 -3.98 -13.27 -5.37
C LYS A 19 -3.76 -12.27 -4.24
N THR A 20 -4.85 -11.83 -3.61
CA THR A 20 -4.77 -11.01 -2.40
C THR A 20 -4.15 -11.81 -1.25
N ALA A 21 -3.65 -11.16 -0.21
CA ALA A 21 -3.12 -11.84 0.96
C ALA A 21 -4.16 -12.76 1.62
N VAL A 22 -5.44 -12.33 1.64
CA VAL A 22 -6.56 -13.13 2.15
C VAL A 22 -6.77 -14.39 1.30
N GLN A 23 -6.69 -14.30 -0.03
CA GLN A 23 -6.78 -15.47 -0.90
C GLN A 23 -5.60 -16.44 -0.69
N GLN A 24 -4.38 -15.91 -0.62
CA GLN A 24 -3.18 -16.73 -0.37
C GLN A 24 -3.27 -17.44 0.99
N TRP A 25 -3.71 -16.73 2.02
CA TRP A 25 -3.93 -17.29 3.35
C TRP A 25 -5.01 -18.37 3.35
N ALA A 26 -6.15 -18.11 2.70
CA ALA A 26 -7.25 -19.07 2.65
C ALA A 26 -6.81 -20.38 1.98
N GLU A 27 -6.14 -20.30 0.83
CA GLU A 27 -5.66 -21.48 0.11
C GLU A 27 -4.62 -22.26 0.91
N LYS A 28 -3.67 -21.57 1.55
CA LYS A 28 -2.66 -22.21 2.41
C LYS A 28 -3.29 -22.96 3.59
N ASN A 29 -4.43 -22.48 4.08
CA ASN A 29 -5.16 -23.08 5.19
C ASN A 29 -6.36 -23.96 4.74
N GLY A 30 -6.47 -24.26 3.44
CA GLY A 30 -7.50 -25.16 2.89
C GLY A 30 -8.92 -24.58 2.82
N PHE A 31 -9.08 -23.27 2.99
CA PHE A 31 -10.34 -22.56 2.82
C PHE A 31 -10.55 -22.12 1.37
N LYS A 32 -11.80 -22.12 0.90
CA LYS A 32 -12.18 -21.51 -0.38
C LYS A 32 -12.47 -20.03 -0.16
N CYS A 33 -11.80 -19.16 -0.92
CA CYS A 33 -12.04 -17.72 -0.94
C CYS A 33 -12.53 -17.32 -2.33
N GLU A 34 -13.80 -16.91 -2.45
CA GLU A 34 -14.35 -16.32 -3.66
C GLU A 34 -14.41 -14.81 -3.47
N MET A 35 -13.62 -14.07 -4.25
CA MET A 35 -13.64 -12.61 -4.26
C MET A 35 -14.68 -12.14 -5.28
N VAL A 36 -15.69 -11.40 -4.81
CA VAL A 36 -16.60 -10.66 -5.69
C VAL A 36 -15.97 -9.29 -5.93
N ARG A 37 -15.27 -9.14 -7.07
CA ARG A 37 -14.74 -7.83 -7.49
C ARG A 37 -15.88 -6.99 -8.09
N PRO A 38 -15.97 -5.68 -7.80
CA PRO A 38 -16.84 -4.79 -8.56
C PRO A 38 -16.45 -4.85 -10.04
N GLY A 39 -17.40 -5.12 -10.94
CA GLY A 39 -17.13 -5.46 -12.34
C GLY A 39 -17.09 -6.97 -12.65
N GLY A 40 -17.30 -7.83 -11.64
CA GLY A 40 -17.41 -9.28 -11.76
C GLY A 40 -18.67 -9.73 -12.49
N GLY A 41 -18.64 -9.64 -13.81
CA GLY A 41 -19.64 -10.16 -14.74
C GLY A 41 -19.14 -10.03 -16.18
N ALA A 42 -17.93 -10.53 -16.47
CA ALA A 42 -17.48 -10.65 -17.85
C ALA A 42 -18.31 -11.73 -18.56
N GLU A 43 -19.41 -11.32 -19.19
CA GLU A 43 -19.94 -12.05 -20.35
C GLU A 43 -19.92 -11.20 -21.64
N ASP A 44 -19.58 -9.91 -21.61
CA ASP A 44 -19.64 -9.05 -22.83
C ASP A 44 -18.61 -7.89 -22.90
N GLU A 45 -17.49 -7.94 -22.17
CA GLU A 45 -16.34 -7.07 -22.46
C GLU A 45 -15.26 -7.91 -23.16
N GLU A 46 -14.76 -7.44 -24.30
CA GLU A 46 -13.59 -8.04 -24.97
C GLU A 46 -12.39 -7.95 -24.01
N VAL A 47 -12.19 -9.01 -23.23
CA VAL A 47 -11.05 -9.13 -22.32
C VAL A 47 -9.81 -9.17 -23.19
N MET A 48 -9.02 -8.08 -23.16
CA MET A 48 -7.72 -8.02 -23.82
C MET A 48 -6.90 -9.23 -23.40
N SER A 49 -6.24 -9.87 -24.37
CA SER A 49 -5.32 -10.95 -24.07
C SER A 49 -4.15 -10.46 -23.22
N LYS A 50 -3.53 -11.36 -22.45
CA LYS A 50 -2.37 -11.03 -21.60
C LYS A 50 -1.22 -10.38 -22.39
N ASP A 51 -1.02 -10.79 -23.63
CA ASP A 51 0.00 -10.21 -24.52
C ASP A 51 -0.37 -8.79 -24.98
N GLU A 52 -1.65 -8.51 -25.24
CA GLU A 52 -2.13 -7.15 -25.55
C GLU A 52 -2.00 -6.23 -24.33
N ILE A 53 -2.34 -6.72 -23.14
CA ILE A 53 -2.13 -6.01 -21.87
C ILE A 53 -0.64 -5.70 -21.69
N ARG A 54 0.24 -6.69 -21.86
CA ARG A 54 1.70 -6.48 -21.78
C ARG A 54 2.15 -5.39 -22.75
N GLY A 55 1.74 -5.47 -24.02
CA GLY A 55 2.11 -4.48 -25.03
C GLY A 55 1.65 -3.06 -24.66
N ALA A 56 0.44 -2.90 -24.12
CA ALA A 56 -0.08 -1.61 -23.67
C ALA A 56 0.70 -1.05 -22.47
N VAL A 57 0.98 -1.89 -21.46
CA VAL A 57 1.76 -1.51 -20.28
C VAL A 57 3.19 -1.14 -20.66
N GLU A 58 3.85 -1.91 -21.53
CA GLU A 58 5.21 -1.62 -21.99
C GLU A 58 5.27 -0.32 -22.79
N ALA A 59 4.29 -0.07 -23.67
CA ALA A 59 4.20 1.18 -24.41
C ALA A 59 4.01 2.39 -23.48
N TRP A 60 3.17 2.25 -22.45
CA TRP A 60 3.01 3.26 -21.41
C TRP A 60 4.32 3.50 -20.64
N ARG A 61 4.97 2.43 -20.15
CA ARG A 61 6.25 2.47 -19.42
C ARG A 61 7.31 3.20 -20.24
N ASP A 62 7.46 2.81 -21.51
CA ASP A 62 8.51 3.38 -22.37
C ASP A 62 8.22 4.85 -22.71
N GLY A 63 6.94 5.22 -22.88
CA GLY A 63 6.52 6.60 -23.03
C GLY A 63 6.83 7.45 -21.79
N LEU A 64 6.53 6.91 -20.60
CA LEU A 64 6.83 7.51 -19.30
C LEU A 64 8.33 7.72 -19.10
N LEU A 65 9.14 6.69 -19.30
CA LEU A 65 10.59 6.74 -19.17
C LEU A 65 11.20 7.74 -20.16
N GLY A 66 10.72 7.77 -21.40
CA GLY A 66 11.15 8.76 -22.38
C GLY A 66 10.80 10.20 -21.97
N ALA A 67 9.70 10.42 -21.25
CA ALA A 67 9.36 11.73 -20.70
C ALA A 67 10.29 12.12 -19.54
N LEU A 68 10.59 11.19 -18.63
CA LEU A 68 11.53 11.39 -17.52
C LEU A 68 12.95 11.69 -18.03
N GLU A 69 13.42 10.97 -19.05
CA GLU A 69 14.72 11.22 -19.69
C GLU A 69 14.80 12.65 -20.26
N ARG A 70 13.77 13.09 -20.99
CA ARG A 70 13.69 14.47 -21.50
C ARG A 70 13.64 15.52 -20.39
N GLY A 71 13.08 15.17 -19.24
CA GLY A 71 13.06 15.98 -18.02
C GLY A 71 14.38 15.99 -17.24
N GLY A 72 15.39 15.21 -17.66
CA GLY A 72 16.69 15.14 -16.99
C GLY A 72 16.78 14.09 -15.89
N ALA A 73 15.81 13.18 -15.78
CA ALA A 73 15.78 12.07 -14.84
C ALA A 73 15.75 10.72 -15.59
N PRO A 74 16.84 10.31 -16.26
CA PRO A 74 16.88 9.03 -16.95
C PRO A 74 16.76 7.88 -15.94
N CYS A 75 15.86 6.93 -16.23
CA CYS A 75 15.63 5.76 -15.38
C CYS A 75 15.72 4.49 -16.22
N GLU A 76 16.33 3.45 -15.67
CA GLU A 76 16.41 2.14 -16.33
C GLU A 76 15.02 1.49 -16.39
N PRO A 77 14.61 0.91 -17.54
CA PRO A 77 13.33 0.23 -17.66
C PRO A 77 13.24 -0.97 -16.72
N TRP A 78 12.02 -1.32 -16.33
CA TRP A 78 11.73 -2.57 -15.62
C TRP A 78 10.97 -3.54 -16.51
N SER A 79 11.16 -4.84 -16.29
CA SER A 79 10.50 -5.90 -17.05
C SER A 79 9.04 -6.10 -16.62
N GLU A 80 8.18 -6.36 -17.60
CA GLU A 80 6.75 -6.70 -17.49
C GLU A 80 6.51 -8.21 -17.77
N ASP A 81 7.51 -9.04 -17.47
CA ASP A 81 7.42 -10.49 -17.56
C ASP A 81 6.49 -11.11 -16.50
N ASP A 82 6.19 -12.40 -16.70
CA ASP A 82 5.36 -13.19 -15.79
C ASP A 82 6.19 -14.03 -14.80
N GLU A 83 7.51 -13.96 -14.86
CA GLU A 83 8.41 -14.79 -14.05
C GLU A 83 8.67 -14.15 -12.69
N LYS A 84 8.64 -12.83 -12.62
CA LYS A 84 8.86 -12.10 -11.37
C LYS A 84 7.84 -12.46 -10.29
N PRO A 85 8.30 -12.59 -9.03
CA PRO A 85 7.39 -12.75 -7.92
C PRO A 85 6.56 -11.47 -7.72
N TYR A 86 5.44 -11.61 -7.04
CA TYR A 86 4.63 -10.49 -6.57
C TYR A 86 4.42 -10.61 -5.06
N PHE A 87 4.13 -9.47 -4.43
CA PHE A 87 3.79 -9.34 -3.03
C PHE A 87 2.40 -8.71 -2.92
N THR A 88 1.59 -9.22 -2.00
CA THR A 88 0.32 -8.58 -1.61
C THR A 88 0.18 -8.64 -0.10
N ASP A 89 -0.45 -7.60 0.46
CA ASP A 89 -0.85 -7.56 1.86
C ASP A 89 -2.09 -6.68 2.03
N LYS A 90 -2.66 -6.67 3.24
CA LYS A 90 -3.92 -6.00 3.54
C LYS A 90 -3.79 -5.05 4.73
N PRO A 91 -3.32 -3.81 4.52
CA PRO A 91 -3.29 -2.81 5.58
C PRO A 91 -4.71 -2.39 6.01
N ASP A 92 -5.70 -2.45 5.11
CA ASP A 92 -7.03 -1.87 5.31
C ASP A 92 -7.04 -0.37 5.63
N TRP A 93 -8.22 0.24 5.52
CA TRP A 93 -8.39 1.69 5.64
C TRP A 93 -8.04 2.23 7.02
N ASP A 94 -8.33 1.49 8.09
CA ASP A 94 -8.08 1.95 9.45
C ASP A 94 -6.58 2.05 9.73
N ALA A 95 -5.79 1.03 9.36
CA ALA A 95 -4.35 1.05 9.62
C ALA A 95 -3.63 2.04 8.69
N TYR A 96 -4.05 2.15 7.43
CA TYR A 96 -3.50 3.14 6.52
C TYR A 96 -3.76 4.58 7.02
N ASN A 97 -4.99 4.88 7.47
CA ASN A 97 -5.28 6.19 8.05
C ASN A 97 -4.59 6.42 9.39
N ALA A 98 -4.37 5.37 10.20
CA ALA A 98 -3.58 5.49 11.42
C ALA A 98 -2.11 5.82 11.11
N LEU A 99 -1.51 5.24 10.07
CA LEU A 99 -0.17 5.57 9.62
C LEU A 99 -0.07 7.02 9.13
N MET A 100 -1.01 7.47 8.29
CA MET A 100 -1.07 8.87 7.86
C MET A 100 -1.25 9.84 9.03
N LEU A 101 -2.10 9.48 10.01
CA LEU A 101 -2.31 10.25 11.23
C LEU A 101 -1.02 10.35 12.06
N PHE A 102 -0.34 9.22 12.24
CA PHE A 102 0.90 9.11 13.02
C PHE A 102 2.02 9.94 12.40
N GLU A 103 2.20 9.82 11.08
CA GLU A 103 3.16 10.63 10.33
C GLU A 103 2.84 12.13 10.43
N ALA A 104 1.57 12.52 10.20
CA ALA A 104 1.16 13.91 10.29
C ALA A 104 1.38 14.49 11.69
N CYS A 105 1.02 13.77 12.75
CA CYS A 105 1.28 14.20 14.13
C CYS A 105 2.78 14.33 14.41
N THR A 106 3.59 13.40 13.91
CA THR A 106 5.06 13.42 14.08
C THR A 106 5.67 14.65 13.41
N LEU A 107 5.35 14.89 12.12
CA LEU A 107 5.87 16.03 11.37
C LEU A 107 5.42 17.37 11.96
N LEU A 108 4.17 17.46 12.42
CA LEU A 108 3.59 18.66 13.00
C LEU A 108 3.92 18.85 14.48
N HIS A 109 4.68 17.92 15.09
CA HIS A 109 5.02 17.91 16.52
C HIS A 109 3.78 18.00 17.43
N ARG A 110 2.74 17.24 17.10
CA ARG A 110 1.49 17.15 17.86
C ARG A 110 1.36 15.76 18.51
N PRO A 111 0.71 15.64 19.68
CA PRO A 111 0.35 14.33 20.20
C PRO A 111 -0.65 13.65 19.26
N LEU A 112 -0.68 12.31 19.31
CA LEU A 112 -1.80 11.57 18.74
C LEU A 112 -3.11 11.99 19.42
N PRO A 113 -4.23 12.11 18.68
CA PRO A 113 -5.54 12.38 19.26
C PRO A 113 -5.95 11.29 20.27
N GLU A 114 -6.60 11.70 21.36
CA GLU A 114 -7.16 10.78 22.38
C GLU A 114 -8.19 9.79 21.82
N ALA A 115 -8.75 10.09 20.65
CA ALA A 115 -9.76 9.29 19.98
C ALA A 115 -9.57 9.34 18.46
N PHE A 116 -9.33 8.18 17.86
CA PHE A 116 -9.30 7.98 16.41
C PHE A 116 -10.49 7.09 16.00
N PRO A 117 -11.59 7.66 15.46
CA PRO A 117 -12.77 6.88 15.12
C PRO A 117 -12.49 5.86 14.00
N ARG A 118 -13.07 4.67 14.13
CA ARG A 118 -12.98 3.63 13.10
C ARG A 118 -13.53 4.13 11.77
N ARG A 119 -12.85 3.82 10.67
CA ARG A 119 -13.15 4.25 9.29
C ARG A 119 -13.08 5.77 9.06
N ALA A 120 -12.53 6.53 9.99
CA ALA A 120 -12.30 7.96 9.77
C ALA A 120 -11.10 8.19 8.87
N ALA A 121 -11.20 9.19 7.99
CA ALA A 121 -10.00 9.72 7.35
C ALA A 121 -9.18 10.48 8.39
N TYR A 122 -7.85 10.38 8.34
CA TYR A 122 -7.01 11.08 9.33
C TYR A 122 -7.25 12.61 9.35
N ARG A 123 -7.54 13.18 8.17
CA ARG A 123 -7.86 14.62 7.99
C ARG A 123 -9.16 15.05 8.69
N ASP A 124 -10.07 14.12 8.97
CA ASP A 124 -11.29 14.43 9.73
C ASP A 124 -11.00 14.52 11.24
N VAL A 125 -9.85 14.01 11.68
CA VAL A 125 -9.49 13.86 13.10
C VAL A 125 -8.51 14.94 13.54
N ILE A 126 -7.65 15.41 12.63
CA ILE A 126 -6.72 16.52 12.88
C ILE A 126 -7.13 17.77 12.10
N ALA A 127 -7.27 18.90 12.82
CA ALA A 127 -7.47 20.19 12.18
C ALA A 127 -6.15 20.71 11.61
N LEU A 128 -6.09 20.88 10.30
CA LEU A 128 -4.93 21.40 9.56
C LEU A 128 -5.20 22.83 9.12
N ASN A 129 -4.18 23.69 9.19
CA ASN A 129 -4.20 24.96 8.47
C ASN A 129 -3.54 24.84 7.09
N ASP A 130 -3.67 25.85 6.22
CA ASP A 130 -3.15 25.84 4.86
C ASP A 130 -1.64 25.51 4.76
N GLU A 131 -0.83 26.00 5.72
CA GLU A 131 0.62 25.73 5.74
C GLU A 131 0.91 24.26 6.10
N GLU A 132 0.14 23.70 7.03
CA GLU A 132 0.26 22.31 7.45
C GLU A 132 -0.24 21.36 6.37
N GLU A 133 -1.32 21.72 5.67
CA GLU A 133 -1.77 20.97 4.49
C GLU A 133 -0.69 20.91 3.42
N GLU A 134 -0.05 22.04 3.11
CA GLU A 134 1.00 22.09 2.10
C GLU A 134 2.21 21.22 2.48
N LYS A 135 2.59 21.22 3.76
CA LYS A 135 3.67 20.34 4.26
C LYS A 135 3.32 18.87 4.06
N LEU A 136 2.09 18.46 4.38
CA LEU A 136 1.66 17.07 4.25
C LEU A 136 1.47 16.61 2.80
N ARG A 137 1.14 17.52 1.88
CA ARG A 137 1.01 17.20 0.43
C ARG A 137 2.31 16.69 -0.19
N GLY A 138 3.45 17.04 0.38
CA GLY A 138 4.77 16.60 -0.11
C GLY A 138 5.20 15.21 0.36
N LEU A 139 4.42 14.54 1.21
CA LEU A 139 4.72 13.23 1.75
C LEU A 139 4.17 12.11 0.85
N GLU A 140 4.77 10.93 0.92
CA GLU A 140 4.32 9.73 0.21
C GLU A 140 3.03 9.19 0.81
N ILE A 141 3.03 8.94 2.12
CA ILE A 141 1.91 8.32 2.82
C ILE A 141 0.83 9.37 3.13
N ALA A 142 1.09 10.36 3.99
CA ALA A 142 0.09 11.37 4.34
C ALA A 142 -0.28 12.33 3.19
N GLY A 143 0.57 12.45 2.17
CA GLY A 143 0.25 13.19 0.94
C GLY A 143 -0.67 12.44 -0.01
N GLY A 144 -0.89 11.14 0.22
CA GLY A 144 -1.86 10.33 -0.51
C GLY A 144 -1.33 9.83 -1.86
N VAL A 145 -0.03 9.54 -1.96
CA VAL A 145 0.51 8.80 -3.10
C VAL A 145 -0.03 7.37 -3.04
N GLU A 146 -0.45 6.85 -4.18
CA GLU A 146 -1.02 5.49 -4.29
C GLU A 146 -0.23 4.61 -5.27
N TRP A 147 0.79 5.16 -5.93
CA TRP A 147 1.55 4.53 -7.02
C TRP A 147 3.04 4.84 -6.91
N TRP A 148 3.86 3.79 -6.80
CA TRP A 148 5.31 3.89 -6.70
C TRP A 148 6.02 3.04 -7.76
N LEU A 149 6.85 3.69 -8.56
CA LEU A 149 7.68 3.04 -9.58
C LEU A 149 8.89 2.34 -8.95
N PRO A 150 9.41 1.26 -9.54
CA PRO A 150 10.57 0.53 -9.02
C PRO A 150 11.90 1.23 -9.29
N ILE A 151 12.04 2.45 -8.79
CA ILE A 151 13.18 3.35 -8.97
C ILE A 151 13.70 3.71 -7.57
N GLU A 152 15.03 3.71 -7.43
CA GLU A 152 15.72 3.96 -6.16
C GLU A 152 15.86 5.45 -5.86
N GLU A 153 16.07 6.28 -6.90
CA GLU A 153 16.14 7.72 -6.74
C GLU A 153 14.79 8.31 -6.29
N PRO A 154 14.75 9.08 -5.20
CA PRO A 154 13.50 9.60 -4.65
C PRO A 154 13.01 10.84 -5.42
N PHE A 155 11.85 10.72 -6.06
CA PHE A 155 11.11 11.84 -6.64
C PHE A 155 9.64 11.45 -6.90
N SER A 156 8.81 12.47 -7.10
CA SER A 156 7.40 12.32 -7.47
C SER A 156 7.01 13.29 -8.58
N PHE A 157 5.94 12.96 -9.31
CA PHE A 157 5.41 13.77 -10.40
C PHE A 157 3.94 13.39 -10.68
N THR A 158 3.21 14.26 -11.36
CA THR A 158 1.86 13.95 -11.86
C THR A 158 1.97 13.34 -13.26
N GLY A 159 1.27 12.23 -13.49
CA GLY A 159 1.26 11.54 -14.77
C GLY A 159 0.03 10.68 -14.99
N TRP A 160 -0.16 10.27 -16.23
CA TRP A 160 -1.24 9.36 -16.64
C TRP A 160 -0.85 7.92 -16.34
N LEU A 161 -1.76 7.15 -15.76
CA LEU A 161 -1.66 5.70 -15.59
C LEU A 161 -1.97 4.95 -16.91
N PRO A 162 -1.69 3.64 -17.00
CA PRO A 162 -2.11 2.83 -18.15
C PRO A 162 -3.62 2.87 -18.43
N THR A 163 -4.43 3.17 -17.41
CA THR A 163 -5.89 3.32 -17.50
C THR A 163 -6.36 4.72 -17.91
N GLU A 164 -5.43 5.62 -18.25
CA GLU A 164 -5.71 7.03 -18.58
C GLU A 164 -6.28 7.86 -17.41
N ASP A 165 -6.08 7.42 -16.17
CA ASP A 165 -6.32 8.24 -14.98
C ASP A 165 -5.06 9.05 -14.63
N GLU A 166 -5.23 10.35 -14.35
CA GLU A 166 -4.14 11.20 -13.87
C GLU A 166 -3.97 11.05 -12.36
N LYS A 167 -2.76 10.72 -11.90
CA LYS A 167 -2.41 10.50 -10.49
C LYS A 167 -1.05 11.10 -10.17
N THR A 168 -0.81 11.34 -8.89
CA THR A 168 0.56 11.51 -8.38
C THR A 168 1.24 10.14 -8.37
N ILE A 169 2.35 10.05 -9.08
CA ILE A 169 3.21 8.88 -9.16
C ILE A 169 4.53 9.23 -8.46
N SER A 170 4.99 8.36 -7.58
CA SER A 170 6.29 8.49 -6.93
C SER A 170 7.16 7.25 -7.18
N THR A 171 8.23 7.11 -6.41
CA THR A 171 9.22 6.04 -6.53
C THR A 171 9.26 5.22 -5.25
N ALA A 172 9.53 3.93 -5.37
CA ALA A 172 9.68 3.05 -4.22
C ALA A 172 10.87 3.47 -3.33
N GLY A 173 11.87 4.14 -3.91
CA GLY A 173 12.94 4.80 -3.19
C GLY A 173 12.46 5.97 -2.32
N ALA A 174 11.58 6.84 -2.83
CA ALA A 174 10.97 7.90 -2.03
C ALA A 174 10.13 7.33 -0.88
N LEU A 175 9.29 6.34 -1.16
CA LEU A 175 8.51 5.65 -0.12
C LEU A 175 9.40 5.04 0.96
N LEU A 176 10.43 4.29 0.58
CA LEU A 176 11.34 3.68 1.55
C LEU A 176 12.07 4.75 2.37
N SER A 177 12.54 5.82 1.73
CA SER A 177 13.25 6.90 2.41
C SER A 177 12.36 7.64 3.41
N GLU A 178 11.08 7.87 3.08
CA GLU A 178 10.12 8.48 4.00
C GLU A 178 9.87 7.58 5.22
N LEU A 179 9.63 6.28 4.99
CA LEU A 179 9.42 5.32 6.07
C LEU A 179 10.64 5.23 7.00
N GLU A 180 11.85 5.21 6.43
CA GLU A 180 13.09 5.19 7.22
C GLU A 180 13.26 6.45 8.08
N GLN A 181 12.94 7.63 7.52
CA GLN A 181 12.98 8.90 8.26
C GLN A 181 11.92 8.92 9.38
N LEU A 182 10.71 8.44 9.12
CA LEU A 182 9.66 8.35 10.14
C LEU A 182 10.08 7.42 11.28
N ASN A 183 10.66 6.26 10.97
CA ASN A 183 11.16 5.33 11.98
C ASN A 183 12.32 5.93 12.79
N GLU A 184 13.31 6.56 12.14
CA GLU A 184 14.43 7.21 12.84
C GLU A 184 13.95 8.31 13.80
N ALA A 185 12.92 9.06 13.40
CA ALA A 185 12.36 10.13 14.22
C ALA A 185 11.49 9.65 15.40
N THR A 186 11.04 8.39 15.40
CA THR A 186 10.02 7.88 16.33
C THR A 186 10.47 6.61 17.06
N TRP A 187 10.19 5.43 16.50
CA TRP A 187 10.42 4.14 17.14
C TRP A 187 11.89 3.75 17.18
N ASN A 188 12.67 4.20 16.20
CA ASN A 188 14.07 3.84 15.99
C ASN A 188 14.27 2.31 16.07
N ALA A 189 13.32 1.58 15.48
CA ALA A 189 13.29 0.13 15.46
C ALA A 189 14.25 -0.41 14.40
N ASP A 190 14.81 -1.59 14.65
CA ASP A 190 15.60 -2.29 13.62
C ASP A 190 14.68 -3.00 12.60
N GLU A 191 15.29 -3.48 11.51
CA GLU A 191 14.54 -4.15 10.46
C GLU A 191 13.80 -5.41 10.95
N GLU A 192 14.39 -6.18 11.87
CA GLU A 192 13.73 -7.39 12.38
C GLU A 192 12.47 -7.04 13.17
N GLU A 193 12.52 -5.99 13.97
CA GLU A 193 11.38 -5.47 14.71
C GLU A 193 10.30 -4.92 13.76
N ILE A 194 10.67 -4.10 12.77
CA ILE A 194 9.74 -3.55 11.77
C ILE A 194 8.99 -4.68 11.07
N LEU A 195 9.70 -5.70 10.59
CA LEU A 195 9.09 -6.82 9.85
C LEU A 195 8.11 -7.64 10.69
N ARG A 196 8.25 -7.63 12.01
CA ARG A 196 7.36 -8.35 12.94
C ARG A 196 6.07 -7.62 13.24
N TRP A 197 5.99 -6.30 13.05
CA TRP A 197 4.79 -5.53 13.39
C TRP A 197 3.55 -5.96 12.59
N LYS A 198 3.71 -6.55 11.40
CA LYS A 198 2.55 -7.12 10.69
C LYS A 198 1.88 -8.28 11.45
N ASP A 199 2.64 -8.97 12.31
CA ASP A 199 2.18 -10.14 13.05
C ASP A 199 1.89 -9.82 14.52
N THR A 200 2.40 -8.69 15.03
CA THR A 200 2.33 -8.33 16.46
C THR A 200 1.55 -7.06 16.76
N GLU A 201 1.29 -6.23 15.77
CA GLU A 201 0.58 -4.96 15.90
C GLU A 201 -0.71 -4.97 15.05
N GLY A 202 -1.58 -3.99 15.26
CA GLY A 202 -2.81 -3.82 14.50
C GLY A 202 -4.08 -3.97 15.34
N ALA A 203 -5.23 -4.09 14.67
CA ALA A 203 -6.49 -4.30 15.36
C ALA A 203 -6.55 -5.72 15.98
N PRO A 204 -7.26 -5.89 17.11
CA PRO A 204 -7.54 -7.21 17.65
C PRO A 204 -8.26 -8.08 16.61
N ALA A 205 -7.86 -9.35 16.50
CA ALA A 205 -8.46 -10.26 15.53
C ALA A 205 -9.85 -10.69 16.03
N GLU A 206 -10.92 -10.42 15.27
CA GLU A 206 -12.28 -10.89 15.61
C GLU A 206 -12.40 -12.42 15.50
N VAL A 207 -11.54 -13.05 14.70
CA VAL A 207 -11.55 -14.47 14.39
C VAL A 207 -10.12 -15.00 14.33
N VAL A 208 -9.88 -16.11 15.04
CA VAL A 208 -8.61 -16.84 15.02
C VAL A 208 -8.83 -18.28 14.55
N ILE A 209 -7.76 -18.92 14.09
CA ILE A 209 -7.78 -20.37 13.85
C ILE A 209 -7.46 -21.08 15.17
N SER A 210 -8.37 -21.95 15.62
CA SER A 210 -8.11 -22.87 16.73
C SER A 210 -7.15 -23.99 16.34
N ASP A 211 -6.56 -24.67 17.33
CA ASP A 211 -5.64 -25.79 17.13
C ASP A 211 -6.19 -26.91 16.22
N ASP A 212 -7.52 -27.04 16.10
CA ASP A 212 -8.20 -28.00 15.22
C ASP A 212 -8.52 -27.44 13.82
N GLY A 213 -7.96 -26.28 13.44
CA GLY A 213 -8.07 -25.68 12.12
C GLY A 213 -9.40 -24.97 11.84
N LYS A 214 -10.19 -24.66 12.88
CA LYS A 214 -11.47 -23.97 12.71
C LYS A 214 -11.35 -22.48 12.96
N LEU A 215 -12.13 -21.69 12.22
CA LEU A 215 -12.35 -20.29 12.53
C LEU A 215 -13.20 -20.18 13.79
N VAL A 216 -12.64 -19.56 14.83
CA VAL A 216 -13.29 -19.31 16.11
C VAL A 216 -13.28 -17.82 16.36
N SER A 217 -14.45 -17.25 16.63
CA SER A 217 -14.51 -15.85 17.06
C SER A 217 -13.80 -15.71 18.41
N THR A 218 -12.94 -14.71 18.52
CA THR A 218 -12.24 -14.39 19.77
C THR A 218 -13.17 -13.81 20.82
N GLY A 219 -14.36 -13.33 20.41
CA GLY A 219 -15.25 -12.56 21.27
C GLY A 219 -14.77 -11.13 21.53
N GLU A 220 -13.69 -10.71 20.87
CA GLU A 220 -13.23 -9.33 20.88
C GLU A 220 -14.04 -8.53 19.85
N GLU A 221 -14.68 -7.45 20.29
CA GLU A 221 -15.30 -6.48 19.40
C GLU A 221 -14.24 -5.45 18.98
N ILE A 222 -14.09 -5.21 17.68
CA ILE A 222 -13.28 -4.10 17.20
C ILE A 222 -13.91 -2.81 17.72
N PRO A 223 -13.16 -1.97 18.46
CA PRO A 223 -13.72 -0.77 19.05
C PRO A 223 -14.17 0.21 17.96
N ASP A 224 -15.21 1.01 18.24
CA ASP A 224 -15.65 2.07 17.34
C ASP A 224 -14.66 3.25 17.29
N THR A 225 -13.74 3.31 18.26
CA THR A 225 -12.70 4.34 18.38
C THR A 225 -11.43 3.71 18.94
N TYR A 226 -10.29 4.05 18.35
CA TYR A 226 -8.97 3.68 18.83
C TYR A 226 -8.41 4.78 19.75
N ASP A 227 -7.82 4.39 20.87
CA ASP A 227 -7.02 5.30 21.72
C ASP A 227 -5.63 5.54 21.09
N PRO A 228 -4.79 6.44 21.62
CA PRO A 228 -3.47 6.73 21.05
C PRO A 228 -2.58 5.48 20.87
N ALA A 229 -2.60 4.54 21.82
CA ALA A 229 -1.77 3.35 21.75
C ALA A 229 -2.26 2.37 20.68
N ALA A 230 -3.57 2.20 20.55
CA ALA A 230 -4.17 1.40 19.49
C ALA A 230 -3.97 2.04 18.11
N ALA A 231 -4.05 3.36 18.00
CA ALA A 231 -3.76 4.08 16.76
C ALA A 231 -2.28 3.94 16.36
N GLU A 232 -1.34 4.03 17.31
CA GLU A 232 0.07 3.77 17.04
C GLU A 232 0.33 2.31 16.63
N SER A 233 -0.33 1.34 17.27
CA SER A 233 -0.24 -0.07 16.88
C SER A 233 -0.72 -0.30 15.45
N LEU A 234 -1.87 0.29 15.07
CA LEU A 234 -2.34 0.29 13.69
C LEU A 234 -1.34 0.94 12.72
N ALA A 235 -0.72 2.06 13.11
CA ALA A 235 0.31 2.71 12.31
C ALA A 235 1.53 1.80 12.09
N LYS A 236 2.03 1.11 13.12
CA LYS A 236 3.14 0.15 13.00
C LYS A 236 2.80 -1.03 12.11
N PHE A 237 1.58 -1.55 12.22
CA PHE A 237 1.09 -2.64 11.36
C PHE A 237 1.13 -2.23 9.88
N ALA A 238 0.54 -1.08 9.53
CA ALA A 238 0.59 -0.57 8.17
C ALA A 238 2.03 -0.23 7.73
N PHE A 239 2.82 0.41 8.59
CA PHE A 239 4.22 0.75 8.32
C PHE A 239 5.02 -0.47 7.87
N SER A 240 4.90 -1.59 8.60
CA SER A 240 5.56 -2.85 8.26
C SER A 240 5.19 -3.37 6.87
N ILE A 241 3.92 -3.25 6.49
CA ILE A 241 3.42 -3.67 5.18
C ILE A 241 4.01 -2.79 4.07
N PHE A 242 3.95 -1.47 4.21
CA PHE A 242 4.50 -0.53 3.22
C PHE A 242 6.02 -0.66 3.11
N TYR A 243 6.72 -0.84 4.22
CA TYR A 243 8.16 -1.08 4.26
C TYR A 243 8.55 -2.37 3.50
N GLN A 244 7.81 -3.45 3.72
CA GLN A 244 7.99 -4.70 2.97
C GLN A 244 7.71 -4.53 1.48
N ALA A 245 6.64 -3.81 1.11
CA ALA A 245 6.29 -3.55 -0.29
C ALA A 245 7.37 -2.72 -1.00
N ALA A 246 7.88 -1.67 -0.38
CA ALA A 246 8.94 -0.82 -0.93
C ALA A 246 10.24 -1.62 -1.15
N LYS A 247 10.68 -2.40 -0.15
CA LYS A 247 11.87 -3.27 -0.29
C LYS A 247 11.67 -4.36 -1.34
N PHE A 248 10.47 -4.95 -1.40
CA PHE A 248 10.14 -5.94 -2.41
C PHE A 248 10.20 -5.34 -3.82
N SER A 249 9.65 -4.13 -3.99
CA SER A 249 9.66 -3.38 -5.25
C SER A 249 11.07 -3.13 -5.75
N LEU A 250 11.93 -2.55 -4.90
CA LEU A 250 13.31 -2.23 -5.27
C LEU A 250 14.11 -3.51 -5.59
N LYS A 251 13.96 -4.56 -4.77
CA LYS A 251 14.66 -5.84 -4.97
C LYS A 251 14.27 -6.54 -6.27
N ASN A 252 12.98 -6.57 -6.60
CA ASN A 252 12.46 -7.32 -7.75
C ASN A 252 12.24 -6.44 -8.99
N ARG A 253 12.46 -5.13 -8.87
CA ARG A 253 12.17 -4.10 -9.86
C ARG A 253 10.73 -4.21 -10.38
N VAL A 254 9.75 -4.09 -9.49
CA VAL A 254 8.31 -4.10 -9.79
C VAL A 254 7.58 -2.96 -9.09
N PRO A 255 6.59 -2.30 -9.71
CA PRO A 255 5.88 -1.19 -9.09
C PRO A 255 5.06 -1.63 -7.86
N VAL A 256 4.75 -0.67 -7.00
CA VAL A 256 3.80 -0.79 -5.87
C VAL A 256 2.58 0.07 -6.16
N LEU A 257 1.38 -0.43 -5.86
CA LEU A 257 0.15 0.34 -5.93
C LEU A 257 -0.87 -0.09 -4.87
N LEU A 258 -1.77 0.82 -4.50
CA LEU A 258 -2.92 0.53 -3.65
C LEU A 258 -4.10 0.03 -4.50
N ASP A 259 -4.79 -1.01 -4.03
CA ASP A 259 -5.95 -1.65 -4.67
C ASP A 259 -7.17 -1.60 -3.74
N TYR A 260 -8.29 -1.05 -4.21
CA TYR A 260 -9.55 -0.94 -3.47
C TYR A 260 -10.78 -0.89 -4.37
#